data_AF-A0A1A3S6I2-F1
#
_entry.id   AF-A0A1A3S6I2-F1
#
_cell.length_a   1.000
_cell.length_b   1.000
_cell.length_c   1.000
_cell.angle_alpha   90.00
_cell.angle_beta   90.00
_cell.angle_gamma   90.00
#
_symmetry.space_group_name_H-M   'P 1'
#
loop_
_entity.id
_entity.type
_entity.pdbx_description
1 polymer ?
#
loop_
_entity_poly.entity_id
_entity_poly.type
_entity_poly.pdbx_seq_one_letter_code
_entity_poly.pdbx_strand_id
1 'polypeptide(L)'
;MERRDPDALRPLLADNAIYQNVGLPAFSGVDAIVENLGAQFSMFPDAYAFEIVNIANNGSVVLTERLDYIQTPDGAKPAIPVMGTFVVGDDGKITRWTDYFDLNLTIKLLQGEDISALVPSASAT
;
A
#
# COMPACT_ATOMS: atom_id res chain seq x y z
N MET A 1 -2.97 -0.05 -8.70
CA MET A 1 -1.79 -0.65 -8.05
C MET A 1 -1.19 -1.75 -8.91
N GLU A 2 -1.82 -2.90 -9.12
CA GLU A 2 -1.25 -4.00 -9.93
C GLU A 2 -0.87 -3.62 -11.37
N ARG A 3 -1.69 -2.78 -12.02
CA ARG A 3 -1.39 -2.23 -13.36
C ARG A 3 -0.18 -1.29 -13.37
N ARG A 4 0.30 -0.83 -12.21
CA ARG A 4 1.40 0.13 -12.05
C ARG A 4 1.24 1.39 -12.90
N ASP A 5 0.00 1.81 -13.05
CA ASP A 5 -0.41 3.02 -13.75
C ASP A 5 -0.79 4.07 -12.69
N PRO A 6 0.11 5.04 -12.39
CA PRO A 6 -0.16 6.05 -11.38
C PRO A 6 -1.17 7.08 -11.88
N ASP A 7 -1.27 7.34 -13.18
CA ASP A 7 -2.22 8.30 -13.75
C ASP A 7 -3.67 7.82 -13.62
N ALA A 8 -3.90 6.51 -13.60
CA ALA A 8 -5.21 5.93 -13.29
C ALA A 8 -5.75 6.28 -11.89
N LEU A 9 -4.92 6.80 -10.98
CA LEU A 9 -5.34 7.24 -9.65
C LEU A 9 -5.91 8.66 -9.64
N ARG A 10 -5.54 9.51 -10.60
CA ARG A 10 -5.99 10.91 -10.68
C ARG A 10 -7.51 11.09 -10.52
N PRO A 11 -8.38 10.34 -11.22
CA PRO A 11 -9.83 10.52 -11.04
C PRO A 11 -10.36 10.05 -9.69
N LEU A 12 -9.59 9.27 -8.93
CA LEU A 12 -9.98 8.71 -7.63
C LEU A 12 -9.57 9.58 -6.44
N LEU A 13 -8.63 10.52 -6.64
CA LEU A 13 -8.06 11.36 -5.59
C LEU A 13 -8.74 12.73 -5.56
N ALA A 14 -9.06 13.22 -4.36
CA ALA A 14 -9.45 14.61 -4.17
C ALA A 14 -8.25 15.54 -4.44
N ASP A 15 -8.51 16.78 -4.84
CA ASP A 15 -7.46 17.75 -5.22
C ASP A 15 -6.44 17.99 -4.09
N ASN A 16 -6.90 17.93 -2.84
CA ASN A 16 -6.12 18.08 -1.62
C ASN A 16 -5.87 16.75 -0.88
N ALA A 17 -5.94 15.61 -1.58
CA ALA A 17 -5.73 14.30 -0.98
C ALA A 17 -4.36 14.20 -0.30
N ILE A 18 -4.30 13.47 0.81
CA ILE A 18 -3.05 13.16 1.52
C ILE A 18 -2.75 11.67 1.43
N TYR A 19 -1.57 11.32 0.94
CA TYR A 19 -1.04 9.95 0.97
C TYR A 19 0.12 9.85 1.97
N GLN A 20 0.12 8.81 2.80
CA GLN A 20 1.22 8.58 3.73
C GLN A 20 1.44 7.10 4.02
N ASN A 21 2.69 6.66 3.88
CA ASN A 21 3.21 5.48 4.57
C ASN A 21 3.68 5.92 5.95
N VAL A 22 3.10 5.37 7.02
CA VAL A 22 3.40 5.80 8.39
C VAL A 22 4.88 5.59 8.71
N GLY A 23 5.51 6.62 9.30
CA GLY A 23 6.95 6.66 9.53
C GLY A 23 7.74 7.37 8.42
N LEU A 24 7.12 7.71 7.30
CA LEU A 24 7.70 8.52 6.21
C LEU A 24 6.94 9.85 6.04
N PRO A 25 7.55 10.86 5.38
CA PRO A 25 6.86 12.10 5.01
C PRO A 25 5.61 11.83 4.16
N ALA A 26 4.57 12.64 4.37
CA ALA A 26 3.33 12.56 3.60
C ALA A 26 3.45 13.33 2.26
N PHE A 27 2.65 12.92 1.29
CA PHE A 27 2.49 13.58 -0.01
C PHE A 27 1.10 14.22 -0.08
N SER A 28 1.05 15.50 -0.47
CA SER A 28 -0.18 16.30 -0.49
C SER A 28 -0.51 16.75 -1.91
N GLY A 29 -1.75 16.51 -2.31
CA GLY A 29 -2.27 16.83 -3.63
C GLY A 29 -1.98 15.76 -4.68
N VAL A 30 -2.86 15.70 -5.69
CA VAL A 30 -2.88 14.63 -6.69
C VAL A 30 -1.53 14.45 -7.38
N ASP A 31 -0.88 15.54 -7.80
CA ASP A 31 0.37 15.47 -8.54
C ASP A 31 1.51 14.86 -7.70
N ALA A 32 1.66 15.29 -6.44
CA ALA A 32 2.69 14.75 -5.56
C ALA A 32 2.47 13.26 -5.25
N ILE A 33 1.21 12.84 -5.11
CA ILE A 33 0.86 11.44 -4.87
C ILE A 33 1.19 10.58 -6.10
N VAL A 34 0.77 11.02 -7.29
CA VAL A 34 0.97 10.32 -8.56
C VAL A 34 2.46 10.23 -8.90
N GLU A 35 3.22 11.30 -8.74
CA GLU A 35 4.67 11.32 -8.96
C GLU A 35 5.38 10.32 -8.03
N ASN A 36 5.07 10.36 -6.75
CA ASN A 36 5.65 9.46 -5.76
C ASN A 36 5.31 7.98 -6.03
N LEU A 37 4.07 7.67 -6.39
CA LEU A 37 3.67 6.30 -6.75
C LEU A 37 4.32 5.85 -8.06
N GLY A 38 4.50 6.74 -9.03
CA GLY A 38 5.25 6.45 -10.25
C GLY A 38 6.73 6.11 -9.98
N ALA A 39 7.39 6.86 -9.10
CA ALA A 39 8.75 6.56 -8.67
C ALA A 39 8.84 5.20 -7.96
N GLN A 40 7.88 4.92 -7.08
CA GLN A 40 7.73 3.65 -6.38
C GLN A 40 7.49 2.45 -7.32
N PHE A 41 6.63 2.60 -8.33
CA PHE A 41 6.41 1.56 -9.35
C PHE A 41 7.67 1.30 -10.19
N SER A 42 8.46 2.34 -10.46
CA SER A 42 9.70 2.23 -11.22
C SER A 42 10.81 1.54 -10.40
N MET A 43 10.86 1.81 -9.10
CA MET A 43 11.84 1.22 -8.18
C MET A 43 11.53 -0.26 -7.88
N PHE A 44 10.25 -0.64 -7.86
CA PHE A 44 9.79 -1.99 -7.52
C PHE A 44 8.86 -2.55 -8.62
N PRO A 45 9.39 -2.85 -9.82
CA PRO A 45 8.58 -3.21 -10.99
C PRO A 45 7.84 -4.54 -10.85
N ASP A 46 8.25 -5.40 -9.91
CA ASP A 46 7.65 -6.70 -9.62
C ASP A 46 6.89 -6.74 -8.29
N ALA A 47 6.65 -5.58 -7.67
CA ALA A 47 5.79 -5.42 -6.50
C ALA A 47 4.38 -4.96 -6.90
N TYR A 48 3.51 -4.74 -5.88
CA TYR A 48 2.15 -4.19 -5.97
C TYR A 48 1.01 -5.14 -6.38
N ALA A 49 1.30 -6.43 -6.54
CA ALA A 49 0.25 -7.45 -6.37
C ALA A 49 -0.13 -7.50 -4.90
N PHE A 50 -1.42 -7.65 -4.60
CA PHE A 50 -1.87 -7.72 -3.22
C PHE A 50 -3.13 -8.57 -3.08
N GLU A 51 -3.33 -9.12 -1.89
CA GLU A 51 -4.57 -9.77 -1.49
C GLU A 51 -5.23 -8.94 -0.39
N ILE A 52 -6.53 -8.66 -0.53
CA ILE A 52 -7.32 -8.08 0.56
C ILE A 52 -7.79 -9.23 1.44
N VAL A 53 -7.32 -9.27 2.69
CA VAL A 53 -7.72 -10.26 3.68
C VAL A 53 -9.05 -9.85 4.31
N ASN A 54 -9.13 -8.61 4.79
CA ASN A 54 -10.34 -8.04 5.37
C ASN A 54 -10.56 -6.61 4.85
N ILE A 55 -11.83 -6.24 4.69
CA ILE A 55 -12.24 -4.88 4.39
C ILE A 55 -13.49 -4.52 5.19
N ALA A 56 -13.47 -3.34 5.79
CA ALA A 56 -14.60 -2.81 6.54
C ALA A 56 -14.73 -1.32 6.27
N ASN A 57 -15.94 -0.78 6.45
CA ASN A 57 -16.15 0.66 6.43
C ASN A 57 -17.03 1.11 7.60
N ASN A 58 -16.89 2.38 7.95
CA ASN A 58 -17.78 3.10 8.86
C ASN A 58 -17.90 4.54 8.37
N GLY A 59 -19.04 4.86 7.75
CA GLY A 59 -19.25 6.15 7.09
C GLY A 59 -18.24 6.35 5.94
N SER A 60 -17.52 7.47 5.99
CA SER A 60 -16.50 7.84 4.99
C SER A 60 -15.16 7.10 5.15
N VAL A 61 -14.99 6.32 6.22
CA VAL A 61 -13.72 5.65 6.53
C VAL A 61 -13.78 4.20 6.07
N VAL A 62 -12.79 3.77 5.30
CA VAL A 62 -12.58 2.38 4.87
C VAL A 62 -11.27 1.87 5.46
N LEU A 63 -11.31 0.71 6.11
CA LEU A 63 -10.15 0.00 6.64
C LEU A 63 -9.90 -1.24 5.78
N THR A 64 -8.64 -1.48 5.45
CA THR A 64 -8.19 -2.65 4.70
C THR A 64 -7.10 -3.37 5.48
N GLU A 65 -7.20 -4.69 5.60
CA GLU A 65 -6.09 -5.57 5.92
C GLU A 65 -5.65 -6.27 4.64
N ARG A 66 -4.37 -6.17 4.31
CA ARG A 66 -3.83 -6.67 3.05
C ARG A 66 -2.53 -7.44 3.25
N LEU A 67 -2.27 -8.32 2.30
CA LEU A 67 -0.96 -8.92 2.05
C LEU A 67 -0.42 -8.32 0.75
N ASP A 68 0.56 -7.42 0.85
CA ASP A 68 1.17 -6.78 -0.31
C ASP A 68 2.42 -7.57 -0.71
N TYR A 69 2.40 -8.19 -1.89
CA TYR A 69 3.48 -9.05 -2.37
C TYR A 69 4.64 -8.23 -2.94
N ILE A 70 5.85 -8.62 -2.53
CA ILE A 70 7.10 -8.06 -3.04
C ILE A 70 7.91 -9.23 -3.60
N GLN A 71 8.24 -9.16 -4.89
CA GLN A 71 9.13 -10.13 -5.49
C GLN A 71 10.56 -9.91 -5.01
N THR A 72 11.18 -10.94 -4.47
CA THR A 72 12.59 -10.96 -4.07
C THR A 72 13.51 -11.27 -5.25
N PRO A 73 14.83 -10.98 -5.16
CA PRO A 73 15.78 -11.23 -6.25
C PRO A 73 15.86 -12.70 -6.72
N ASP A 74 15.53 -13.66 -5.87
CA ASP A 74 15.48 -15.10 -6.16
C ASP A 74 14.14 -15.56 -6.79
N GLY A 75 13.18 -14.64 -6.98
CA GLY A 75 11.88 -14.90 -7.59
C GLY A 75 10.79 -15.33 -6.62
N ALA A 76 11.07 -15.46 -5.32
CA ALA A 76 10.02 -15.68 -4.33
C ALA A 76 9.10 -14.44 -4.21
N LYS A 77 7.87 -14.63 -3.72
CA LYS A 77 6.86 -13.57 -3.53
C LYS A 77 6.31 -13.56 -2.11
N PRO A 78 7.14 -13.30 -1.11
CA PRO A 78 6.66 -13.07 0.24
C PRO A 78 5.78 -11.82 0.30
N ALA A 79 4.90 -11.78 1.30
CA ALA A 79 3.97 -10.67 1.50
C ALA A 79 4.33 -9.87 2.75
N ILE A 80 4.18 -8.55 2.63
CA ILE A 80 4.19 -7.62 3.76
C ILE A 80 2.75 -7.39 4.20
N PRO A 81 2.42 -7.64 5.49
CA PRO A 81 1.11 -7.28 6.04
C PRO A 81 0.97 -5.76 6.10
N VAL A 82 -0.14 -5.25 5.55
CA VAL A 82 -0.44 -3.82 5.54
C VAL A 82 -1.84 -3.57 6.06
N MET A 83 -1.97 -2.64 7.01
CA MET A 83 -3.24 -2.05 7.39
C MET A 83 -3.39 -0.69 6.70
N GLY A 84 -4.33 -0.59 5.78
CA GLY A 84 -4.64 0.66 5.07
C GLY A 84 -5.88 1.35 5.61
N THR A 85 -5.85 2.68 5.69
CA THR A 85 -7.01 3.53 5.97
C THR A 85 -7.25 4.49 4.82
N PHE A 86 -8.45 4.46 4.26
CA PHE A 86 -8.93 5.43 3.29
C PHE A 86 -10.03 6.29 3.90
N VAL A 87 -10.00 7.59 3.67
CA VAL A 87 -11.14 8.49 3.91
C VAL A 87 -11.63 8.95 2.55
N VAL A 88 -12.93 8.77 2.30
CA VAL A 88 -13.59 9.09 1.04
C VAL A 88 -14.57 10.24 1.26
N GLY A 89 -14.43 11.30 0.48
CA GLY A 89 -15.33 12.45 0.51
C GLY A 89 -16.71 12.13 -0.08
N ASP A 90 -17.65 13.06 0.08
CA ASP A 90 -19.03 12.93 -0.43
C ASP A 90 -19.08 12.86 -1.96
N ASP A 91 -18.05 13.33 -2.65
CA ASP A 91 -17.87 13.23 -4.10
C ASP A 91 -17.33 11.86 -4.56
N GLY A 92 -17.14 10.92 -3.63
CA GLY A 92 -16.62 9.59 -3.89
C GLY A 92 -15.11 9.53 -4.07
N LYS A 93 -14.38 10.64 -3.84
CA LYS A 93 -12.93 10.70 -3.99
C LYS A 93 -12.19 10.49 -2.69
N ILE A 94 -11.01 9.90 -2.76
CA ILE A 94 -10.12 9.67 -1.63
C ILE A 94 -9.54 11.02 -1.18
N THR A 95 -9.80 11.42 0.05
CA THR A 95 -9.22 12.62 0.70
C THR A 95 -8.01 12.26 1.57
N ARG A 96 -7.94 11.02 2.06
CA ARG A 96 -6.78 10.51 2.79
C ARG A 96 -6.56 9.04 2.49
N TRP A 97 -5.30 8.66 2.26
CA TRP A 97 -4.84 7.28 2.19
C TRP A 97 -3.62 7.14 3.10
N THR A 98 -3.74 6.31 4.13
CA THR A 98 -2.66 6.05 5.09
C THR A 98 -2.42 4.56 5.22
N ASP A 99 -1.23 4.09 4.87
CA ASP A 99 -0.82 2.70 5.06
C ASP A 99 0.09 2.57 6.30
N TYR A 100 -0.22 1.58 7.13
CA TYR A 100 0.51 1.18 8.33
C TYR A 100 1.11 -0.19 8.09
N PHE A 101 2.43 -0.27 8.12
CA PHE A 101 3.20 -1.50 7.98
C PHE A 101 4.58 -1.32 8.62
N ASP A 102 5.28 -2.43 8.82
CA ASP A 102 6.63 -2.41 9.34
C ASP A 102 7.66 -2.25 8.20
N LEU A 103 8.23 -1.05 8.08
CA LEU A 103 9.29 -0.75 7.11
C LEU A 103 10.51 -1.68 7.25
N ASN A 104 10.80 -2.15 8.46
CA ASN A 104 11.94 -3.03 8.72
C ASN A 104 11.72 -4.43 8.10
N LEU A 105 10.48 -4.92 8.02
CA LEU A 105 10.17 -6.17 7.32
C LEU A 105 10.51 -6.05 5.83
N THR A 106 10.18 -4.92 5.21
CA THR A 106 10.53 -4.66 3.81
C THR A 106 12.05 -4.63 3.60
N ILE A 107 12.80 -4.00 4.51
CA ILE A 107 14.27 -3.95 4.43
C ILE A 107 14.88 -5.36 4.53
N LYS A 108 14.45 -6.14 5.53
CA LYS A 108 14.87 -7.54 5.72
C LYS A 108 14.64 -8.37 4.47
N LEU A 109 13.45 -8.21 3.88
CA LEU A 109 13.08 -8.91 2.67
C LEU A 109 13.99 -8.57 1.48
N LEU A 110 14.28 -7.28 1.28
CA LEU A 110 15.19 -6.83 0.22
C LEU A 110 16.64 -7.28 0.44
N GLN A 111 17.01 -7.59 1.69
CA GLN A 111 18.30 -8.21 2.04
C GLN A 111 18.32 -9.74 1.88
N GLY A 112 17.20 -10.35 1.49
CA GLY A 112 17.07 -11.79 1.32
C GLY A 112 16.88 -12.55 2.64
N GLU A 113 16.50 -11.87 3.72
CA GLU A 113 16.14 -12.55 4.98
C GLU A 113 14.76 -13.22 4.87
N ASP A 114 14.62 -14.39 5.47
CA ASP A 114 13.32 -15.03 5.68
C ASP A 114 12.54 -14.33 6.79
N ILE A 115 11.39 -13.74 6.42
CA ILE A 115 10.50 -13.02 7.33
C ILE A 115 9.28 -13.86 7.76
N SER A 116 9.18 -15.13 7.36
CA SER A 116 7.99 -15.97 7.57
C SER A 116 7.55 -16.06 9.03
N ALA A 117 8.49 -16.07 9.98
CA ALA A 117 8.22 -16.08 11.41
C ALA A 117 7.87 -14.70 12.01
N LEU A 118 8.00 -13.62 11.23
CA LEU A 118 7.82 -12.23 11.66
C LEU A 118 6.51 -11.61 11.15
N VAL A 119 5.79 -12.30 10.28
CA VAL A 119 4.49 -11.86 9.76
C VAL A 119 3.35 -12.58 10.49
N PRO A 120 2.16 -11.96 10.64
CA PRO A 120 1.00 -12.64 11.17
C PRO A 120 0.68 -13.89 10.34
N SER A 121 0.50 -15.02 11.01
CA SER A 121 -0.01 -16.23 10.38
C SER A 121 -1.53 -16.27 10.53
N ALA A 122 -2.24 -16.51 9.43
CA ALA A 122 -3.63 -16.92 9.53
C ALA A 122 -3.65 -18.29 10.20
N SER A 123 -4.35 -18.42 11.33
CA SER A 123 -4.73 -19.75 11.79
C SER A 123 -5.65 -20.33 10.72
N ALA A 124 -5.26 -21.46 10.11
CA ALA A 124 -6.17 -22.22 9.26
C ALA A 124 -7.45 -22.47 10.06
N THR A 125 -8.57 -21.93 9.58
CA THR A 125 -9.90 -22.24 10.09
C THR A 125 -10.55 -23.26 9.18
#